data_AF-A0A2J6RWX0-F1
#
_entry.id   AF-A0A2J6RWX0-F1
#
_cell.length_a   1.000
_cell.length_b   1.000
_cell.length_c   1.000
_cell.angle_alpha   90.00
_cell.angle_beta   90.00
_cell.angle_gamma   90.00
#
_symmetry.space_group_name_H-M   'P 1'
#
loop_
_entity.id
_entity.type
_entity.pdbx_description
1 polymer ?
#
loop_
_entity_poly.entity_id
_entity_poly.type
_entity_poly.pdbx_seq_one_letter_code
_entity_poly.pdbx_strand_id
1 'polypeptide(L)'
;MGDLAQCLPFNGTSDFYGLGIRVGVYLQLTSSHITNTLNQEAAPENYAANSIFLFAIIVALLKAATAKPSEIRPIEAWIMLQICISFLLTTLGLFGVRLHFLHPKALGDLFRRIGLVDWKHLWASPSSPVGYHYKEEPGQVEAQHEAAEPGDQDDRARVIEHNPAQNPEDQSSSGRLRKTFRWFQKHVFTYIVMNSNQSFTVDSVSFIKHPSLSWGGSGWRISTATIVVCTNIWFWFAYVDQPQEDPCSPVVFFFAPFLLSSHPKLKTLFKVGSIFMVLPFGYLFVLVVFFAMLVVEYLYEAILRISIRLTIKRGVRTSWDELPDNIKRKLDKVSPYIRSYIMLYLSAVPQMRVIVAALEGEIWMNDENALPTWSDLAKAYAFISSEKHAAEIVAEKDSAEVRENSSWGVWFCCLALQFWSIGAIVWFIAAVELTIRWNHIQRVHTISTTSQLIPLIIGITSSVLAVQQIMLSWIKHKYKDWNEIDFKVTLGAFGEHSMQIIKHKKVPTSFNKASQAENSTAAAATSRTDIATNGVPRESIDHIGPASPHA
;
A
#
# COMPACT_ATOMS: atom_id res chain seq x y z
N MET A 1 44.70 -4.74 -3.49
CA MET A 1 43.79 -4.04 -4.43
C MET A 1 44.49 -3.61 -5.73
N GLY A 2 45.76 -3.97 -5.96
CA GLY A 2 46.35 -3.89 -7.29
C GLY A 2 45.78 -4.98 -8.18
N ASP A 3 45.49 -4.64 -9.44
CA ASP A 3 45.00 -5.52 -10.52
C ASP A 3 43.51 -5.92 -10.49
N LEU A 4 42.63 -5.10 -9.92
CA LEU A 4 41.27 -5.04 -10.48
C LEU A 4 41.43 -4.48 -11.89
N ALA A 5 41.40 -5.35 -12.91
CA ALA A 5 41.59 -5.00 -14.32
C ALA A 5 40.75 -3.77 -14.64
N GLN A 6 41.43 -2.63 -14.79
CA GLN A 6 40.79 -1.35 -14.94
C GLN A 6 40.21 -1.30 -16.35
N CYS A 7 38.87 -1.33 -16.45
CA CYS A 7 38.23 -1.22 -17.75
C CYS A 7 38.63 0.09 -18.40
N LEU A 8 38.87 0.05 -19.72
CA LEU A 8 39.02 1.26 -20.51
C LEU A 8 37.76 2.12 -20.29
N PRO A 9 37.93 3.44 -20.06
CA PRO A 9 36.79 4.33 -19.93
C PRO A 9 35.87 4.21 -21.15
N PHE A 10 34.57 4.15 -20.92
CA PHE A 10 33.57 4.10 -21.98
C PHE A 10 32.53 5.21 -21.81
N ASN A 11 31.91 5.60 -22.92
CA ASN A 11 30.85 6.61 -22.91
C ASN A 11 29.53 5.97 -22.46
N GLY A 12 29.01 6.43 -21.32
CA GLY A 12 27.69 6.04 -20.85
C GLY A 12 26.57 6.84 -21.52
N THR A 13 25.38 6.27 -21.53
CA THR A 13 24.19 6.93 -22.08
C THR A 13 23.61 7.92 -21.08
N SER A 14 23.88 9.22 -21.27
CA SER A 14 23.44 10.28 -20.37
C SER A 14 21.92 10.41 -20.23
N ASP A 15 21.15 9.90 -21.20
CA ASP A 15 19.68 9.92 -21.19
C ASP A 15 19.05 8.90 -20.23
N PHE A 16 19.82 7.92 -19.74
CA PHE A 16 19.30 6.89 -18.83
C PHE A 16 19.63 7.19 -17.36
N TYR A 17 20.84 7.66 -17.09
CA TYR A 17 21.33 7.91 -15.73
C TYR A 17 22.37 9.04 -15.70
N GLY A 18 22.23 10.03 -16.60
CA GLY A 18 23.05 11.24 -16.57
C GLY A 18 22.83 12.07 -15.31
N LEU A 19 23.70 13.06 -15.09
CA LEU A 19 23.76 13.83 -13.85
C LEU A 19 22.40 14.41 -13.43
N GLY A 20 21.64 14.99 -14.37
CA GLY A 20 20.34 15.58 -14.04
C GLY A 20 19.29 14.55 -13.59
N ILE A 21 19.30 13.35 -14.18
CA ILE A 21 18.43 12.23 -13.76
C ILE A 21 18.82 11.79 -12.34
N ARG A 22 20.11 11.54 -12.08
CA ARG A 22 20.56 11.04 -10.78
C ARG A 22 20.31 12.04 -9.66
N VAL A 23 20.72 13.29 -9.84
CA VAL A 23 20.50 14.35 -8.85
C VAL A 23 19.02 14.58 -8.63
N GLY A 24 18.22 14.62 -9.71
CA GLY A 24 16.76 14.71 -9.61
C GLY A 24 16.15 13.59 -8.77
N VAL A 25 16.56 12.35 -9.01
CA VAL A 25 16.16 11.17 -8.21
C VAL A 25 16.56 11.33 -6.75
N TYR A 26 17.81 11.69 -6.46
CA TYR A 26 18.31 11.78 -5.09
C TYR A 26 17.56 12.84 -4.28
N LEU A 27 17.32 13.98 -4.90
CA LEU A 27 16.49 15.04 -4.35
C LEU A 27 15.06 14.55 -4.10
N GLN A 28 14.46 13.88 -5.08
CA GLN A 28 13.10 13.34 -4.97
C GLN A 28 12.96 12.28 -3.87
N LEU A 29 13.94 11.38 -3.73
CA LEU A 29 13.96 10.35 -2.68
C LEU A 29 14.03 11.00 -1.29
N THR A 30 14.91 11.98 -1.14
CA THR A 30 15.13 12.69 0.12
C THR A 30 13.93 13.57 0.48
N SER A 31 13.41 14.36 -0.46
CA SER A 31 12.25 15.22 -0.25
C SER A 31 11.01 14.41 0.08
N SER A 32 10.77 13.29 -0.62
CA SER A 32 9.65 12.40 -0.33
C SER A 32 9.79 11.75 1.05
N HIS A 33 11.00 11.35 1.45
CA HIS A 33 11.25 10.83 2.78
C HIS A 33 10.91 11.88 3.86
N ILE A 34 11.36 13.12 3.68
CA ILE A 34 11.10 14.25 4.59
C ILE A 34 9.60 14.53 4.65
N THR A 35 8.95 14.79 3.51
CA THR A 35 7.53 15.13 3.46
C THR A 35 6.68 14.02 4.05
N ASN A 36 6.92 12.76 3.71
CA ASN A 36 6.13 11.66 4.27
C ASN A 36 6.26 11.58 5.80
N THR A 37 7.43 11.93 6.34
CA THR A 37 7.70 11.93 7.79
C THR A 37 7.05 13.11 8.50
N LEU A 38 6.99 14.29 7.88
CA LEU A 38 6.50 15.52 8.51
C LEU A 38 5.02 15.81 8.23
N ASN A 39 4.55 15.46 7.04
CA ASN A 39 3.20 15.76 6.56
C ASN A 39 2.62 14.58 5.76
N GLN A 40 1.90 13.69 6.45
CA GLN A 40 1.26 12.53 5.86
C GLN A 40 0.12 12.88 4.90
N GLU A 41 -0.51 14.05 5.07
CA GLU A 41 -1.59 14.50 4.19
C GLU A 41 -1.08 14.78 2.77
N ALA A 42 0.20 15.19 2.64
CA ALA A 42 0.86 15.39 1.36
C ALA A 42 1.47 14.10 0.76
N ALA A 43 1.44 12.98 1.49
CA ALA A 43 2.02 11.72 1.01
C ALA A 43 1.40 11.16 -0.29
N PRO A 44 0.07 11.24 -0.52
CA PRO A 44 -0.54 10.75 -1.76
C PRO A 44 0.00 11.45 -3.01
N GLU A 45 0.19 12.77 -2.94
CA GLU A 45 0.73 13.58 -4.04
C GLU A 45 2.18 13.19 -4.36
N ASN A 46 3.02 13.03 -3.32
CA ASN A 46 4.39 12.55 -3.51
C ASN A 46 4.44 11.15 -4.11
N TYR A 47 3.56 10.25 -3.68
CA TYR A 47 3.51 8.91 -4.25
C TYR A 47 3.08 8.91 -5.70
N ALA A 48 2.15 9.78 -6.08
CA ALA A 48 1.79 9.96 -7.49
C ALA A 48 2.98 10.42 -8.31
N ALA A 49 3.66 11.50 -7.88
CA ALA A 49 4.85 12.03 -8.55
C ALA A 49 5.98 10.99 -8.67
N ASN A 50 6.28 10.28 -7.58
CA ASN A 50 7.32 9.24 -7.55
C ASN A 50 6.96 8.05 -8.44
N SER A 51 5.69 7.68 -8.51
CA SER A 51 5.24 6.54 -9.33
C SER A 51 5.33 6.87 -10.82
N ILE A 52 4.98 8.11 -11.23
CA ILE A 52 5.13 8.58 -12.62
C ILE A 52 6.62 8.58 -12.99
N PHE A 53 7.45 9.09 -12.09
CA PHE A 53 8.90 9.15 -12.31
C PHE A 53 9.52 7.76 -12.45
N LEU A 54 9.19 6.84 -11.53
CA LEU A 54 9.62 5.45 -11.59
C LEU A 54 9.16 4.77 -12.89
N PHE A 55 7.91 5.02 -13.31
CA PHE A 55 7.38 4.47 -14.56
C PHE A 55 8.18 4.94 -15.78
N ALA A 56 8.57 6.22 -15.84
CA ALA A 56 9.41 6.73 -16.92
C ALA A 56 10.77 6.02 -16.98
N ILE A 57 11.41 5.77 -15.83
CA ILE A 57 12.67 5.02 -15.77
C ILE A 57 12.47 3.57 -16.21
N ILE A 58 11.35 2.93 -15.84
CA ILE A 58 11.01 1.57 -16.27
C ILE A 58 10.84 1.51 -17.79
N VAL A 59 10.15 2.46 -18.41
CA VAL A 59 10.01 2.51 -19.87
C VAL A 59 11.38 2.66 -20.53
N ALA A 60 12.24 3.52 -20.00
CA ALA A 60 13.62 3.66 -20.46
C ALA A 60 14.40 2.35 -20.30
N LEU A 61 14.26 1.65 -19.17
CA LEU A 61 14.91 0.38 -18.89
C LEU A 61 14.41 -0.75 -19.79
N LEU A 62 13.11 -0.79 -20.11
CA LEU A 62 12.53 -1.77 -21.03
C LEU A 62 12.99 -1.52 -22.46
N LYS A 63 12.99 -0.25 -22.91
CA LYS A 63 13.59 0.13 -24.19
C LYS A 63 15.05 -0.29 -24.24
N ALA A 64 15.77 -0.07 -23.13
CA ALA A 64 17.15 -0.45 -22.99
C ALA A 64 17.37 -1.98 -23.05
N ALA A 65 16.51 -2.74 -22.39
CA ALA A 65 16.54 -4.20 -22.38
C ALA A 65 16.30 -4.81 -23.78
N THR A 66 15.55 -4.11 -24.64
CA THR A 66 15.29 -4.52 -26.02
C THR A 66 16.33 -4.01 -27.03
N ALA A 67 17.22 -3.11 -26.61
CA ALA A 67 18.26 -2.56 -27.48
C ALA A 67 19.31 -3.64 -27.81
N LYS A 68 20.05 -3.46 -28.90
CA LYS A 68 21.15 -4.36 -29.24
C LYS A 68 22.20 -4.32 -28.10
N PRO A 69 22.86 -5.44 -27.75
CA PRO A 69 23.89 -5.46 -26.70
C PRO A 69 25.01 -4.44 -26.88
N SER A 70 25.26 -3.98 -28.11
CA SER A 70 26.23 -2.93 -28.43
C SER A 70 25.78 -1.53 -27.99
N GLU A 71 24.47 -1.29 -27.84
CA GLU A 71 23.93 0.03 -27.49
C GLU A 71 23.94 0.26 -25.98
N ILE A 72 23.78 -0.79 -25.17
CA ILE A 72 23.63 -0.68 -23.72
C ILE A 72 24.42 -1.78 -23.04
N ARG A 73 25.31 -1.38 -22.15
CA ARG A 73 26.13 -2.31 -21.37
C ARG A 73 25.34 -2.79 -20.14
N PRO A 74 25.55 -4.03 -19.66
CA PRO A 74 24.86 -4.54 -18.47
C PRO A 74 24.99 -3.69 -17.22
N ILE A 75 26.13 -2.99 -17.08
CA ILE A 75 26.35 -2.08 -15.96
C ILE A 75 25.40 -0.88 -15.96
N GLU A 76 24.98 -0.41 -17.14
CA GLU A 76 24.04 0.70 -17.29
C GLU A 76 22.63 0.26 -16.89
N ALA A 77 22.20 -0.91 -17.37
CA ALA A 77 20.92 -1.52 -16.97
C ALA A 77 20.88 -1.78 -15.46
N TRP A 78 22.00 -2.23 -14.86
CA TRP A 78 22.14 -2.40 -13.43
C TRP A 78 21.94 -1.08 -12.65
N ILE A 79 22.56 0.02 -13.10
CA ILE A 79 22.41 1.34 -12.47
C ILE A 79 20.95 1.79 -12.50
N MET A 80 20.28 1.67 -13.65
CA MET A 80 18.86 2.01 -13.79
C MET A 80 17.98 1.15 -12.88
N LEU A 81 18.26 -0.15 -12.80
CA LEU A 81 17.52 -1.08 -11.97
C LEU A 81 17.70 -0.78 -10.48
N GLN A 82 18.91 -0.40 -10.05
CA GLN A 82 19.19 0.07 -8.69
C GLN A 82 18.38 1.33 -8.35
N ILE A 83 18.30 2.28 -9.28
CA ILE A 83 17.44 3.47 -9.12
C ILE A 83 15.97 3.04 -8.93
N CYS A 84 15.46 2.13 -9.77
CA CYS A 84 14.08 1.63 -9.63
C CYS A 84 13.81 0.95 -8.29
N ILE A 85 14.70 0.05 -7.86
CA ILE A 85 14.59 -0.66 -6.58
C ILE A 85 14.67 0.32 -5.40
N SER A 86 15.49 1.38 -5.51
CA SER A 86 15.60 2.39 -4.47
C SER A 86 14.26 3.07 -4.17
N PHE A 87 13.46 3.40 -5.20
CA PHE A 87 12.12 3.95 -5.02
C PHE A 87 11.20 2.98 -4.27
N LEU A 88 11.21 1.70 -4.64
CA LEU A 88 10.35 0.68 -4.04
C LEU A 88 10.68 0.41 -2.56
N LEU A 89 11.97 0.39 -2.21
CA LEU A 89 12.40 0.09 -0.83
C LEU A 89 12.33 1.29 0.10
N THR A 90 12.43 2.51 -0.43
CA THR A 90 12.47 3.72 0.39
C THR A 90 11.13 4.43 0.37
N THR A 91 10.73 5.03 -0.75
CA THR A 91 9.64 6.00 -0.79
C THR A 91 8.29 5.37 -1.17
N LEU A 92 8.24 4.43 -2.11
CA LEU A 92 7.00 3.84 -2.61
C LEU A 92 6.58 2.59 -1.82
N GLY A 93 5.96 2.80 -0.66
CA GLY A 93 5.26 1.71 0.02
C GLY A 93 4.06 1.22 -0.81
N LEU A 94 4.00 -0.08 -1.14
CA LEU A 94 2.95 -0.67 -1.98
C LEU A 94 1.53 -0.25 -1.57
N PHE A 95 1.20 -0.49 -0.30
CA PHE A 95 -0.09 -0.13 0.31
C PHE A 95 -0.02 1.11 1.20
N GLY A 96 1.10 1.84 1.17
CA GLY A 96 1.35 2.87 2.18
C GLY A 96 1.56 2.30 3.58
N VAL A 97 1.88 1.00 3.72
CA VAL A 97 2.21 0.37 5.03
C VAL A 97 3.25 1.20 5.78
N ARG A 98 4.21 1.78 5.05
CA ARG A 98 5.19 2.72 5.60
C ARG A 98 4.55 3.88 6.37
N LEU A 99 3.47 4.49 5.85
CA LEU A 99 2.76 5.58 6.53
C LEU A 99 2.17 5.14 7.87
N HIS A 100 1.73 3.87 8.00
CA HIS A 100 1.31 3.33 9.29
C HIS A 100 2.48 3.22 10.28
N PHE A 101 3.66 2.84 9.81
CA PHE A 101 4.87 2.75 10.64
C PHE A 101 5.47 4.11 11.00
N LEU A 102 5.01 5.21 10.42
CA LEU A 102 5.49 6.54 10.79
C LEU A 102 4.89 7.03 12.12
N HIS A 103 3.75 6.50 12.54
CA HIS A 103 3.08 6.93 13.75
C HIS A 103 2.80 5.74 14.69
N PRO A 104 3.23 5.80 15.97
CA PRO A 104 3.04 4.71 16.92
C PRO A 104 1.58 4.30 17.08
N LYS A 105 0.64 5.26 17.00
CA LYS A 105 -0.81 4.98 17.07
C LYS A 105 -1.27 4.08 15.91
N ALA A 106 -0.99 4.50 14.67
CA ALA A 106 -1.39 3.74 13.49
C ALA A 106 -0.78 2.34 13.45
N LEU A 107 0.46 2.20 13.93
CA LEU A 107 1.11 0.90 14.07
C LEU A 107 0.48 0.04 15.17
N GLY A 108 0.14 0.63 16.32
CA GLY A 108 -0.59 -0.05 17.38
C GLY A 108 -1.96 -0.55 16.93
N ASP A 109 -2.69 0.28 16.16
CA ASP A 109 -3.99 -0.07 15.59
C ASP A 109 -3.86 -1.20 14.55
N LEU A 110 -2.83 -1.14 13.71
CA LEU A 110 -2.52 -2.21 12.75
C LEU A 110 -2.25 -3.54 13.47
N PHE A 111 -1.39 -3.54 14.49
CA PHE A 111 -1.12 -4.76 15.26
C PHE A 111 -2.35 -5.27 16.00
N ARG A 112 -3.20 -4.37 16.51
CA ARG A 112 -4.46 -4.73 17.15
C ARG A 112 -5.40 -5.42 16.18
N ARG A 113 -5.54 -4.89 14.96
CA ARG A 113 -6.38 -5.48 13.90
C ARG A 113 -5.86 -6.83 13.39
N ILE A 114 -4.54 -7.01 13.33
CA ILE A 114 -3.92 -8.29 12.95
C ILE A 114 -4.05 -9.34 14.08
N GLY A 115 -4.52 -8.97 15.28
CA GLY A 115 -4.64 -9.88 16.41
C GLY A 115 -3.30 -10.23 17.06
N LEU A 116 -2.24 -9.46 16.77
CA LEU A 116 -0.90 -9.63 17.39
C LEU A 116 -0.82 -9.01 18.79
N VAL A 117 -1.97 -8.81 19.45
CA VAL A 117 -2.14 -8.03 20.68
C VAL A 117 -1.34 -8.59 21.87
N ASP A 118 -1.04 -9.89 21.87
CA ASP A 118 -0.21 -10.52 22.91
C ASP A 118 1.31 -10.38 22.69
N TRP A 119 1.74 -9.35 21.97
CA TRP A 119 3.15 -8.98 21.82
C TRP A 119 3.86 -8.75 23.16
N LYS A 120 3.11 -8.41 24.23
CA LYS A 120 3.65 -8.33 25.59
C LYS A 120 4.24 -9.67 26.06
N HIS A 121 3.69 -10.82 25.66
CA HIS A 121 4.26 -12.11 26.02
C HIS A 121 5.55 -12.45 25.27
N LEU A 122 5.80 -11.85 24.10
CA LEU A 122 7.04 -12.09 23.34
C LEU A 122 8.25 -11.32 23.90
N TRP A 123 8.02 -10.20 24.58
CA TRP A 123 9.08 -9.35 25.15
C TRP A 123 9.05 -9.24 26.67
N ALA A 124 8.02 -9.78 27.33
CA ALA A 124 8.11 -10.11 28.74
C ALA A 124 9.24 -11.13 28.88
N SER A 125 10.41 -10.62 29.26
CA SER A 125 11.62 -11.40 29.50
C SER A 125 11.25 -12.65 30.31
N PRO A 126 11.70 -13.85 29.94
CA PRO A 126 11.47 -15.08 30.69
C PRO A 126 12.19 -15.12 32.05
N SER A 127 12.59 -13.97 32.60
CA SER A 127 13.48 -13.84 33.76
C SER A 127 12.76 -13.80 35.11
N SER A 128 11.44 -13.97 35.18
CA SER A 128 10.81 -14.36 36.44
C SER A 128 10.66 -15.87 36.44
N PRO A 129 11.50 -16.64 37.16
CA PRO A 129 11.21 -18.04 37.40
C PRO A 129 9.81 -18.08 38.02
N VAL A 130 8.86 -18.67 37.29
CA VAL A 130 7.56 -19.02 37.84
C VAL A 130 7.87 -20.06 38.91
N GLY A 131 8.05 -19.59 40.14
CA GLY A 131 8.10 -20.44 41.32
C GLY A 131 6.75 -21.14 41.39
N TYR A 132 6.69 -22.38 40.93
CA TYR A 132 5.59 -23.27 41.23
C TYR A 132 5.62 -23.49 42.73
N HIS A 133 4.89 -22.66 43.48
CA HIS A 133 4.50 -22.99 44.84
C HIS A 133 3.54 -24.18 44.74
N TYR A 134 4.08 -25.39 44.83
CA TYR A 134 3.29 -26.55 45.19
C TYR A 134 2.72 -26.28 46.58
N LYS A 135 1.42 -26.03 46.63
CA LYS A 135 0.65 -26.01 47.87
C LYS A 135 0.36 -27.48 48.17
N GLU A 136 1.19 -28.09 49.01
CA GLU A 136 0.88 -29.42 49.57
C GLU A 136 -0.43 -29.31 50.34
N GLU A 137 -1.48 -30.00 49.88
CA GLU A 137 -2.67 -30.27 50.67
C GLU A 137 -2.35 -31.45 51.60
N PRO A 138 -2.44 -31.26 52.93
CA PRO A 138 -2.28 -32.36 53.86
C PRO A 138 -3.62 -33.07 54.04
N GLY A 139 -3.62 -34.37 53.71
CA GLY A 139 -4.47 -35.35 54.40
C GLY A 139 -5.70 -35.81 53.63
N GLN A 140 -5.62 -37.02 53.09
CA GLN A 140 -6.66 -38.03 53.31
C GLN A 140 -6.08 -39.43 53.12
N VAL A 141 -5.86 -40.06 54.27
CA VAL A 141 -5.61 -41.49 54.44
C VAL A 141 -6.97 -42.12 54.72
N GLU A 142 -7.44 -43.02 53.85
CA GLU A 142 -8.24 -44.21 54.16
C GLU A 142 -8.59 -44.88 52.82
N ALA A 143 -7.93 -45.99 52.52
CA ALA A 143 -8.40 -47.35 52.80
C ALA A 143 -9.39 -47.84 51.73
N GLN A 144 -8.92 -48.70 50.82
CA GLN A 144 -9.62 -49.95 50.53
C GLN A 144 -8.74 -50.98 49.83
N HIS A 145 -8.83 -52.16 50.44
CA HIS A 145 -8.23 -53.46 50.16
C HIS A 145 -8.51 -54.07 48.79
N GLU A 146 -7.59 -54.96 48.40
CA GLU A 146 -7.76 -56.25 47.69
C GLU A 146 -8.38 -56.23 46.27
N ALA A 147 -7.82 -56.91 45.27
CA ALA A 147 -7.40 -58.30 45.32
C ALA A 147 -6.20 -58.60 44.40
N ALA A 148 -5.40 -59.56 44.85
CA ALA A 148 -4.31 -60.17 44.11
C ALA A 148 -4.82 -61.31 43.22
N GLU A 149 -4.24 -61.45 42.03
CA GLU A 149 -4.06 -62.74 41.37
C GLU A 149 -2.58 -62.88 40.95
N PRO A 150 -1.95 -64.06 41.17
CA PRO A 150 -0.56 -64.31 40.80
C PRO A 150 -0.50 -64.98 39.42
N GLY A 151 0.45 -64.56 38.58
CA GLY A 151 0.56 -65.12 37.23
C GLY A 151 1.86 -64.79 36.52
N ASP A 152 2.89 -65.54 36.90
CA ASP A 152 3.98 -66.05 36.07
C ASP A 152 5.19 -65.16 35.73
N GLN A 153 6.34 -65.78 35.96
CA GLN A 153 7.67 -65.24 36.12
C GLN A 153 8.62 -66.20 35.43
N ASP A 154 9.09 -65.88 34.22
CA ASP A 154 10.32 -66.37 33.57
C ASP A 154 10.32 -65.88 32.11
N ASP A 155 11.40 -65.54 31.42
CA ASP A 155 12.83 -65.57 31.72
C ASP A 155 13.51 -64.75 30.59
N ARG A 156 14.66 -64.12 30.90
CA ARG A 156 15.85 -63.86 30.02
C ARG A 156 15.70 -63.38 28.56
N ALA A 157 16.60 -62.60 27.96
CA ALA A 157 17.83 -61.89 28.30
C ALA A 157 18.37 -61.27 26.98
N ARG A 158 19.27 -60.29 27.08
CA ARG A 158 20.15 -59.72 26.01
C ARG A 158 19.38 -58.81 25.03
N VAL A 159 19.84 -57.61 24.71
CA VAL A 159 21.17 -57.26 24.19
C VAL A 159 21.53 -55.84 24.65
N ILE A 160 22.68 -55.71 25.31
CA ILE A 160 23.36 -54.43 25.52
C ILE A 160 24.18 -54.18 24.25
N GLU A 161 23.72 -53.27 23.40
CA GLU A 161 24.53 -52.74 22.30
C GLU A 161 25.08 -51.37 22.67
N HIS A 162 26.41 -51.31 22.73
CA HIS A 162 27.20 -50.09 22.78
C HIS A 162 26.88 -49.21 21.57
N ASN A 163 26.33 -48.02 21.83
CA ASN A 163 26.21 -46.97 20.83
C ASN A 163 27.37 -45.97 21.02
N PRO A 164 28.20 -45.70 20.01
CA PRO A 164 29.34 -44.80 20.15
C PRO A 164 28.86 -43.36 20.33
N ALA A 165 29.53 -42.65 21.23
CA ALA A 165 29.32 -41.25 21.53
C ALA A 165 29.31 -40.39 20.26
N GLN A 166 28.12 -39.94 19.86
CA GLN A 166 27.96 -38.85 18.90
C GLN A 166 28.05 -37.52 19.64
N ASN A 167 29.01 -36.70 19.19
CA ASN A 167 29.36 -35.39 19.71
C ASN A 167 28.14 -34.44 19.65
N PRO A 168 27.64 -33.86 20.77
CA PRO A 168 26.37 -33.11 20.78
C PRO A 168 26.40 -31.69 20.20
N GLU A 169 27.54 -31.18 19.72
CA GLU A 169 27.71 -29.71 19.63
C GLU A 169 27.23 -29.01 18.35
N ASP A 170 26.90 -29.70 17.24
CA ASP A 170 26.67 -29.01 15.96
C ASP A 170 25.22 -29.04 15.40
N GLN A 171 24.23 -29.60 16.10
CA GLN A 171 22.85 -29.68 15.59
C GLN A 171 21.86 -28.65 16.17
N SER A 172 22.26 -27.80 17.12
CA SER A 172 21.31 -26.95 17.85
C SER A 172 20.85 -25.68 17.09
N SER A 173 21.60 -25.15 16.12
CA SER A 173 21.28 -23.85 15.51
C SER A 173 20.33 -23.97 14.32
N SER A 174 20.52 -24.96 13.43
CA SER A 174 19.68 -25.14 12.24
C SER A 174 18.28 -25.66 12.57
N GLY A 175 18.15 -26.47 13.62
CA GLY A 175 16.87 -27.00 14.10
C GLY A 175 15.94 -25.92 14.64
N ARG A 176 16.48 -24.89 15.30
CA ARG A 176 15.70 -23.78 15.87
C ARG A 176 15.08 -22.93 14.78
N LEU A 177 15.88 -22.50 13.78
CA LEU A 177 15.40 -21.67 12.68
C LEU A 177 14.34 -22.38 11.82
N ARG A 178 14.52 -23.69 11.60
CA ARG A 178 13.55 -24.53 10.85
C ARG A 178 12.27 -24.80 11.62
N LYS A 179 12.30 -24.81 12.97
CA LYS A 179 11.11 -24.87 13.82
C LYS A 179 10.38 -23.53 13.83
N THR A 180 11.09 -22.41 13.97
CA THR A 180 10.51 -21.06 13.92
C THR A 180 9.86 -20.76 12.56
N PHE A 181 10.51 -21.16 11.46
CA PHE A 181 9.96 -20.98 10.12
C PHE A 181 8.72 -21.85 9.88
N ARG A 182 8.74 -23.12 10.30
CA ARG A 182 7.54 -23.99 10.21
C ARG A 182 6.40 -23.50 11.08
N TRP A 183 6.69 -22.99 12.28
CA TRP A 183 5.69 -22.38 13.15
C TRP A 183 5.10 -21.13 12.51
N PHE A 184 5.94 -20.22 12.01
CA PHE A 184 5.51 -19.00 11.33
C PHE A 184 4.68 -19.31 10.08
N GLN A 185 5.15 -20.20 9.22
CA GLN A 185 4.43 -20.62 8.01
C GLN A 185 3.09 -21.25 8.38
N LYS A 186 3.05 -22.17 9.35
CA LYS A 186 1.81 -22.82 9.77
C LYS A 186 0.83 -21.80 10.39
N HIS A 187 1.28 -20.92 11.28
CA HIS A 187 0.36 -20.01 11.96
C HIS A 187 -0.05 -18.83 11.09
N VAL A 188 0.87 -18.19 10.38
CA VAL A 188 0.54 -17.06 9.49
C VAL A 188 -0.28 -17.54 8.30
N PHE A 189 0.10 -18.65 7.65
CA PHE A 189 -0.66 -19.14 6.49
C PHE A 189 -2.00 -19.75 6.90
N THR A 190 -2.07 -20.59 7.96
CA THR A 190 -3.35 -21.16 8.39
C THR A 190 -4.29 -20.10 8.97
N TYR A 191 -3.77 -19.09 9.68
CA TYR A 191 -4.61 -18.02 10.24
C TYR A 191 -5.10 -17.03 9.18
N ILE A 192 -4.25 -16.66 8.21
CA ILE A 192 -4.62 -15.74 7.13
C ILE A 192 -5.46 -16.43 6.04
N VAL A 193 -5.14 -17.67 5.68
CA VAL A 193 -5.74 -18.36 4.52
C VAL A 193 -6.85 -19.34 4.93
N MET A 194 -6.70 -20.06 6.05
CA MET A 194 -7.56 -21.22 6.37
C MET A 194 -8.56 -21.01 7.51
N ASN A 195 -8.47 -19.92 8.28
CA ASN A 195 -9.54 -19.59 9.25
C ASN A 195 -10.74 -18.88 8.59
N SER A 196 -10.82 -18.89 7.26
CA SER A 196 -11.78 -18.16 6.41
C SER A 196 -13.16 -18.84 6.25
N ASN A 197 -13.57 -19.66 7.22
CA ASN A 197 -15.01 -20.03 7.32
C ASN A 197 -15.85 -18.84 7.80
N GLN A 198 -15.24 -17.79 8.36
CA GLN A 198 -15.84 -16.47 8.43
C GLN A 198 -15.51 -15.71 7.14
N SER A 199 -16.54 -15.21 6.48
CA SER A 199 -16.46 -14.41 5.25
C SER A 199 -15.28 -13.45 5.31
N PHE A 200 -14.28 -13.67 4.46
CA PHE A 200 -13.20 -12.74 4.21
C PHE A 200 -13.81 -11.49 3.55
N THR A 201 -14.28 -10.56 4.37
CA THR A 201 -14.81 -9.28 3.89
C THR A 201 -13.64 -8.45 3.36
N VAL A 202 -13.89 -7.63 2.34
CA VAL A 202 -12.86 -6.73 1.79
C VAL A 202 -12.36 -5.73 2.85
N ASP A 203 -13.16 -5.46 3.88
CA ASP A 203 -12.76 -4.74 5.10
C ASP A 203 -11.56 -5.36 5.82
N SER A 204 -11.39 -6.68 5.70
CA SER A 204 -10.26 -7.43 6.25
C SER A 204 -8.96 -7.18 5.48
N VAL A 205 -8.99 -6.47 4.35
CA VAL A 205 -7.79 -6.09 3.60
C VAL A 205 -7.65 -4.57 3.51
N SER A 206 -8.75 -3.83 3.68
CA SER A 206 -8.75 -2.37 3.65
C SER A 206 -7.84 -1.76 4.73
N PHE A 207 -7.63 -2.44 5.86
CA PHE A 207 -6.70 -2.00 6.90
C PHE A 207 -5.23 -1.97 6.47
N ILE A 208 -4.85 -2.74 5.43
CA ILE A 208 -3.47 -2.79 4.94
C ILE A 208 -3.14 -1.51 4.14
N LYS A 209 -4.16 -0.90 3.52
CA LYS A 209 -4.04 0.30 2.71
C LYS A 209 -4.18 1.54 3.59
N HIS A 210 -3.21 2.45 3.51
CA HIS A 210 -3.34 3.74 4.19
C HIS A 210 -4.56 4.51 3.66
N PRO A 211 -5.40 5.09 4.55
CA PRO A 211 -6.67 5.71 4.15
C PRO A 211 -6.54 6.79 3.07
N SER A 212 -5.50 7.61 3.16
CA SER A 212 -5.23 8.70 2.21
C SER A 212 -4.88 8.25 0.79
N LEU A 213 -4.62 6.96 0.58
CA LEU A 213 -4.25 6.44 -0.73
C LEU A 213 -5.46 5.91 -1.48
N SER A 214 -5.57 6.20 -2.77
CA SER A 214 -6.51 5.45 -3.60
C SER A 214 -5.97 4.04 -3.83
N TRP A 215 -6.87 3.08 -3.91
CA TRP A 215 -6.47 1.74 -4.31
C TRP A 215 -6.10 1.64 -5.78
N GLY A 216 -6.68 2.47 -6.67
CA GLY A 216 -6.23 2.58 -8.05
C GLY A 216 -4.74 2.95 -8.11
N GLY A 217 -4.32 3.90 -7.28
CA GLY A 217 -2.90 4.22 -7.09
C GLY A 217 -2.10 3.06 -6.48
N SER A 218 -2.69 2.27 -5.59
CA SER A 218 -2.03 1.08 -5.02
C SER A 218 -1.85 -0.02 -6.06
N GLY A 219 -2.86 -0.30 -6.88
CA GLY A 219 -2.78 -1.23 -8.01
C GLY A 219 -1.73 -0.78 -9.02
N TRP A 220 -1.69 0.52 -9.36
CA TRP A 220 -0.64 1.09 -10.21
C TRP A 220 0.77 0.84 -9.66
N ARG A 221 0.99 1.10 -8.36
CA ARG A 221 2.28 0.86 -7.70
C ARG A 221 2.67 -0.62 -7.66
N ILE A 222 1.71 -1.50 -7.37
CA ILE A 222 1.93 -2.96 -7.39
C ILE A 222 2.35 -3.40 -8.79
N SER A 223 1.62 -3.00 -9.82
CA SER A 223 1.97 -3.31 -11.22
C SER A 223 3.36 -2.80 -11.59
N THR A 224 3.67 -1.54 -11.24
CA THR A 224 4.99 -0.93 -11.48
C THR A 224 6.10 -1.71 -10.78
N ALA A 225 5.90 -2.06 -9.51
CA ALA A 225 6.86 -2.83 -8.74
C ALA A 225 7.07 -4.24 -9.30
N THR A 226 5.99 -4.89 -9.74
CA THR A 226 6.07 -6.21 -10.37
C THR A 226 6.85 -6.16 -11.69
N ILE A 227 6.67 -5.12 -12.50
CA ILE A 227 7.48 -4.92 -13.71
C ILE A 227 8.97 -4.82 -13.33
N VAL A 228 9.32 -4.00 -12.34
CA VAL A 228 10.72 -3.89 -11.86
C VAL A 228 11.28 -5.24 -11.39
N VAL A 229 10.50 -6.01 -10.64
CA VAL A 229 10.91 -7.34 -10.16
C VAL A 229 11.10 -8.30 -11.34
N CYS A 230 10.19 -8.32 -12.30
CA CYS A 230 10.31 -9.13 -13.51
C CYS A 230 11.55 -8.75 -14.33
N THR A 231 11.80 -7.44 -14.52
CA THR A 231 13.00 -6.94 -15.20
C THR A 231 14.27 -7.31 -14.42
N ASN A 232 14.25 -7.30 -13.08
CA ASN A 232 15.37 -7.72 -12.25
C ASN A 232 15.69 -9.22 -12.41
N ILE A 233 14.68 -10.10 -12.46
CA ILE A 233 14.90 -11.53 -12.77
C ILE A 233 15.50 -11.68 -14.15
N TRP A 234 14.88 -11.05 -15.16
CA TRP A 234 15.34 -11.12 -16.54
C TRP A 234 16.80 -10.66 -16.65
N PHE A 235 17.14 -9.55 -15.99
CA PHE A 235 18.50 -9.03 -15.93
C PHE A 235 19.48 -10.11 -15.42
N TRP A 236 19.19 -10.72 -14.27
CA TRP A 236 20.10 -11.67 -13.65
C TRP A 236 20.18 -13.05 -14.33
N PHE A 237 19.08 -13.53 -14.90
CA PHE A 237 18.99 -14.88 -15.47
C PHE A 237 19.19 -14.95 -16.98
N ALA A 238 18.83 -13.89 -17.71
CA ALA A 238 18.87 -13.90 -19.17
C ALA A 238 19.92 -12.94 -19.74
N TYR A 239 20.22 -11.83 -19.06
CA TYR A 239 21.08 -10.78 -19.60
C TYR A 239 22.52 -10.86 -19.08
N VAL A 240 22.73 -10.96 -17.76
CA VAL A 240 24.07 -11.08 -17.15
C VAL A 240 24.77 -12.42 -17.45
N ASP A 241 24.04 -13.43 -17.92
CA ASP A 241 24.61 -14.71 -18.38
C ASP A 241 25.09 -14.68 -19.84
N GLN A 242 24.77 -13.64 -20.61
CA GLN A 242 25.19 -13.57 -22.00
C GLN A 242 26.72 -13.39 -22.10
N PRO A 243 27.39 -14.09 -23.02
CA PRO A 243 28.81 -13.86 -23.27
C PRO A 243 29.01 -12.40 -23.67
N GLN A 244 29.80 -11.68 -22.88
CA GLN A 244 30.21 -10.31 -23.20
C GLN A 244 31.36 -10.38 -24.20
N GLU A 245 31.26 -9.67 -25.32
CA GLU A 245 32.37 -9.52 -26.26
C GLU A 245 33.51 -8.67 -25.66
N ASP A 246 33.19 -7.82 -24.68
CA ASP A 246 34.16 -6.99 -24.00
C ASP A 246 35.02 -7.83 -23.02
N PRO A 247 36.36 -7.79 -23.13
CA PRO A 247 37.27 -8.53 -22.24
C PRO A 247 37.26 -7.99 -20.81
N CYS A 248 36.68 -6.80 -20.58
CA CYS A 248 36.60 -6.21 -19.26
C CYS A 248 35.23 -6.40 -18.62
N SER A 249 35.24 -6.91 -17.39
CA SER A 249 34.04 -7.15 -16.62
C SER A 249 33.75 -5.95 -15.71
N PRO A 250 32.54 -5.39 -15.74
CA PRO A 250 32.24 -4.19 -14.97
C PRO A 250 32.24 -4.47 -13.46
N VAL A 251 32.60 -3.46 -12.67
CA VAL A 251 32.65 -3.51 -11.22
C VAL A 251 31.39 -2.91 -10.61
N VAL A 252 30.62 -3.68 -9.84
CA VAL A 252 29.45 -3.17 -9.11
C VAL A 252 29.78 -2.93 -7.64
N PHE A 253 29.17 -1.90 -7.04
CA PHE A 253 29.20 -1.71 -5.60
C PHE A 253 28.15 -2.56 -4.89
N PHE A 254 28.59 -3.36 -3.92
CA PHE A 254 27.72 -4.03 -2.96
C PHE A 254 28.42 -4.10 -1.59
N PHE A 255 28.58 -2.95 -0.91
CA PHE A 255 29.46 -2.76 0.27
C PHE A 255 30.97 -2.89 0.00
N ALA A 256 31.34 -3.51 -1.11
CA ALA A 256 32.70 -3.60 -1.64
C ALA A 256 32.63 -3.61 -3.18
N PRO A 257 33.77 -3.38 -3.89
CA PRO A 257 33.83 -3.57 -5.34
C PRO A 257 33.76 -5.06 -5.70
N PHE A 258 32.86 -5.42 -6.61
CA PHE A 258 32.72 -6.78 -7.13
C PHE A 258 32.68 -6.78 -8.65
N LEU A 259 33.45 -7.66 -9.28
CA LEU A 259 33.34 -7.94 -10.71
C LEU A 259 32.03 -8.67 -11.01
N LEU A 260 31.20 -8.10 -11.88
CA LEU A 260 29.85 -8.59 -12.18
C LEU A 260 29.85 -10.02 -12.76
N SER A 261 30.86 -10.37 -13.56
CA SER A 261 30.99 -11.69 -14.20
C SER A 261 31.77 -12.71 -13.36
N SER A 262 32.78 -12.27 -12.61
CA SER A 262 33.81 -13.15 -12.03
C SER A 262 33.40 -13.78 -10.69
N HIS A 263 32.39 -13.22 -10.00
CA HIS A 263 31.95 -13.73 -8.70
C HIS A 263 30.65 -14.55 -8.80
N PRO A 264 30.72 -15.88 -9.05
CA PRO A 264 29.54 -16.72 -9.21
C PRO A 264 28.64 -16.72 -7.97
N LYS A 265 29.23 -16.65 -6.76
CA LYS A 265 28.48 -16.61 -5.49
C LYS A 265 27.60 -15.37 -5.37
N LEU A 266 28.11 -14.20 -5.78
CA LEU A 266 27.36 -12.94 -5.73
C LEU A 266 26.22 -12.95 -6.76
N LYS A 267 26.48 -13.48 -7.95
CA LYS A 267 25.45 -13.69 -8.96
C LYS A 267 24.35 -14.63 -8.47
N THR A 268 24.70 -15.74 -7.82
CA THR A 268 23.74 -16.64 -7.17
C THR A 268 22.93 -15.91 -6.09
N LEU A 269 23.58 -15.09 -5.25
CA LEU A 269 22.89 -14.31 -4.22
C LEU A 269 21.82 -13.39 -4.84
N PHE A 270 22.16 -12.63 -5.89
CA PHE A 270 21.21 -11.75 -6.56
C PHE A 270 20.11 -12.50 -7.31
N LYS A 271 20.41 -13.65 -7.94
CA LYS A 271 19.42 -14.53 -8.55
C LYS A 271 18.40 -15.03 -7.51
N VAL A 272 18.89 -15.52 -6.38
CA VAL A 272 18.05 -15.99 -5.26
C VAL A 272 17.22 -14.84 -4.69
N GLY A 273 17.85 -13.68 -4.44
CA GLY A 273 17.15 -12.48 -3.97
C GLY A 273 16.05 -12.02 -4.93
N SER A 274 16.29 -12.12 -6.24
CA SER A 274 15.31 -11.79 -7.27
C SER A 274 14.09 -12.73 -7.22
N ILE A 275 14.31 -14.03 -7.04
CA ILE A 275 13.22 -15.01 -6.85
C ILE A 275 12.41 -14.70 -5.59
N PHE A 276 13.08 -14.36 -4.48
CA PHE A 276 12.37 -13.99 -3.25
C PHE A 276 11.51 -12.74 -3.42
N MET A 277 11.94 -11.77 -4.24
CA MET A 277 11.12 -10.62 -4.57
C MET A 277 9.91 -10.98 -5.46
N VAL A 278 9.96 -12.03 -6.28
CA VAL A 278 8.80 -12.42 -7.10
C VAL A 278 7.62 -12.87 -6.25
N LEU A 279 7.87 -13.62 -5.19
CA LEU A 279 6.81 -14.26 -4.42
C LEU A 279 5.75 -13.27 -3.91
N PRO A 280 6.10 -12.18 -3.19
CA PRO A 280 5.10 -11.22 -2.73
C PRO A 280 4.55 -10.34 -3.87
N PHE A 281 5.40 -9.82 -4.76
CA PHE A 281 4.95 -8.86 -5.78
C PHE A 281 4.17 -9.53 -6.92
N GLY A 282 4.59 -10.73 -7.33
CA GLY A 282 3.88 -11.55 -8.31
C GLY A 282 2.50 -11.99 -7.80
N TYR A 283 2.40 -12.42 -6.54
CA TYR A 283 1.11 -12.74 -5.93
C TYR A 283 0.17 -11.52 -5.91
N LEU A 284 0.66 -10.37 -5.45
CA LEU A 284 -0.11 -9.13 -5.44
C LEU A 284 -0.53 -8.69 -6.85
N PHE A 285 0.32 -8.88 -7.85
CA PHE A 285 -0.02 -8.57 -9.23
C PHE A 285 -1.12 -9.46 -9.78
N VAL A 286 -1.07 -10.77 -9.52
CA VAL A 286 -2.15 -11.69 -9.91
C VAL A 286 -3.48 -11.25 -9.29
N LEU A 287 -3.47 -10.83 -8.02
CA LEU A 287 -4.67 -10.26 -7.38
C LEU A 287 -5.15 -8.98 -8.08
N VAL A 288 -4.25 -8.08 -8.45
CA VAL A 288 -4.61 -6.84 -9.17
C VAL A 288 -5.17 -7.14 -10.56
N VAL A 289 -4.56 -8.04 -11.33
CA VAL A 289 -5.05 -8.44 -12.66
C VAL A 289 -6.42 -9.09 -12.55
N PHE A 290 -6.60 -9.97 -11.58
CA PHE A 290 -7.90 -10.60 -11.34
C PHE A 290 -8.98 -9.58 -10.97
N PHE A 291 -8.66 -8.65 -10.07
CA PHE A 291 -9.56 -7.56 -9.73
C PHE A 291 -9.90 -6.70 -10.96
N ALA A 292 -8.91 -6.39 -11.82
CA ALA A 292 -9.15 -5.68 -13.06
C ALA A 292 -10.06 -6.45 -14.02
N MET A 293 -9.92 -7.78 -14.11
CA MET A 293 -10.82 -8.62 -14.90
C MET A 293 -12.26 -8.55 -14.38
N LEU A 294 -12.47 -8.65 -13.05
CA LEU A 294 -13.80 -8.48 -12.43
C LEU A 294 -14.41 -7.11 -12.75
N VAL A 295 -13.61 -6.04 -12.74
CA VAL A 295 -14.08 -4.69 -13.09
C VAL A 295 -14.46 -4.60 -14.57
N VAL A 296 -13.64 -5.14 -15.47
CA VAL A 296 -13.93 -5.15 -16.92
C VAL A 296 -15.21 -5.92 -17.19
N GLU A 297 -15.40 -7.06 -16.53
CA GLU A 297 -16.59 -7.89 -16.62
C GLU A 297 -17.84 -7.17 -16.10
N TYR A 298 -17.75 -6.52 -14.95
CA TYR A 298 -18.82 -5.68 -14.42
C TYR A 298 -19.19 -4.55 -15.39
N LEU A 299 -18.18 -3.87 -15.96
CA LEU A 299 -18.39 -2.82 -16.96
C LEU A 299 -19.04 -3.38 -18.22
N TYR A 300 -18.64 -4.57 -18.68
CA TYR A 300 -19.25 -5.24 -19.82
C TYR A 300 -20.73 -5.53 -19.56
N GLU A 301 -21.07 -6.06 -18.38
CA GLU A 301 -22.48 -6.29 -18.02
C GLU A 301 -23.27 -4.98 -17.93
N ALA A 302 -22.70 -3.94 -17.33
CA ALA A 302 -23.33 -2.63 -17.26
C ALA A 302 -23.59 -2.06 -18.66
N ILE A 303 -22.60 -2.11 -19.56
CA ILE A 303 -22.74 -1.67 -20.95
C ILE A 303 -23.79 -2.50 -21.70
N LEU A 304 -23.84 -3.82 -21.48
CA LEU A 304 -24.84 -4.68 -22.09
C LEU A 304 -26.25 -4.31 -21.62
N ARG A 305 -26.45 -4.11 -20.32
CA ARG A 305 -27.73 -3.66 -19.74
C ARG A 305 -28.16 -2.31 -20.31
N ILE A 306 -27.24 -1.34 -20.39
CA ILE A 306 -27.49 -0.03 -21.00
C ILE A 306 -27.88 -0.20 -22.49
N SER A 307 -27.13 -1.01 -23.22
CA SER A 307 -27.33 -1.23 -24.66
C SER A 307 -28.70 -1.86 -24.94
N ILE A 308 -29.11 -2.84 -24.11
CA ILE A 308 -30.44 -3.45 -24.19
C ILE A 308 -31.53 -2.43 -23.88
N ARG A 309 -31.39 -1.62 -22.81
CA ARG A 309 -32.34 -0.56 -22.47
C ARG A 309 -32.47 0.49 -23.59
N LEU A 310 -31.35 0.91 -24.17
CA LEU A 310 -31.33 1.84 -25.30
C LEU A 310 -31.96 1.25 -26.56
N THR A 311 -31.73 -0.04 -26.82
CA THR A 311 -32.33 -0.74 -27.97
C THR A 311 -33.84 -0.86 -27.82
N ILE A 312 -34.32 -1.21 -26.62
CA ILE A 312 -35.76 -1.26 -26.31
C ILE A 312 -36.40 0.13 -26.44
N LYS A 313 -35.79 1.17 -25.86
CA LYS A 313 -36.29 2.55 -25.95
C LYS A 313 -36.39 3.07 -27.39
N ARG A 314 -35.51 2.60 -28.29
CA ARG A 314 -35.56 2.95 -29.72
C ARG A 314 -36.62 2.13 -30.48
N GLY A 315 -36.76 0.84 -30.17
CA GLY A 315 -37.65 -0.07 -30.89
C GLY A 315 -39.12 0.00 -30.44
N VAL A 316 -39.35 0.23 -29.15
CA VAL A 316 -40.66 0.36 -28.54
C VAL A 316 -40.70 1.74 -27.90
N ARG A 317 -41.54 2.65 -28.40
CA ARG A 317 -41.63 4.05 -27.94
C ARG A 317 -42.22 4.19 -26.53
N THR A 318 -42.27 3.10 -25.77
CA THR A 318 -42.78 2.98 -24.41
C THR A 318 -41.62 3.11 -23.43
N SER A 319 -41.87 3.70 -22.27
CA SER A 319 -40.89 3.74 -21.18
C SER A 319 -40.57 2.32 -20.69
N TRP A 320 -39.42 2.12 -20.03
CA TRP A 320 -39.08 0.83 -19.42
C TRP A 320 -40.16 0.36 -18.43
N ASP A 321 -40.80 1.31 -17.75
CA ASP A 321 -41.86 1.05 -16.79
C ASP A 321 -43.13 0.51 -17.46
N GLU A 322 -43.40 0.91 -18.70
CA GLU A 322 -44.51 0.43 -19.52
C GLU A 322 -44.28 -0.96 -20.17
N LEU A 323 -43.08 -1.52 -20.05
CA LEU A 323 -42.80 -2.85 -20.60
C LEU A 323 -43.59 -3.93 -19.85
N PRO A 324 -44.28 -4.86 -20.54
CA PRO A 324 -44.96 -5.98 -19.90
C PRO A 324 -44.04 -6.82 -19.00
N ASP A 325 -44.51 -7.21 -17.81
CA ASP A 325 -43.73 -7.91 -16.78
C ASP A 325 -43.12 -9.24 -17.24
N ASN A 326 -43.71 -9.88 -18.25
CA ASN A 326 -43.18 -11.11 -18.85
C ASN A 326 -41.90 -10.85 -19.65
N ILE A 327 -41.74 -9.68 -20.26
CA ILE A 327 -40.52 -9.26 -20.97
C ILE A 327 -39.45 -8.84 -19.96
N LYS A 328 -39.82 -8.05 -18.93
CA LYS A 328 -38.93 -7.70 -17.81
C LYS A 328 -38.34 -8.96 -17.18
N ARG A 329 -39.19 -9.91 -16.76
CA ARG A 329 -38.75 -11.22 -16.22
C ARG A 329 -37.88 -12.03 -17.17
N LYS A 330 -38.09 -11.94 -18.50
CA LYS A 330 -37.24 -12.67 -19.46
C LYS A 330 -35.86 -12.00 -19.60
N LEU A 331 -35.80 -10.68 -19.59
CA LEU A 331 -34.54 -9.94 -19.58
C LEU A 331 -33.77 -10.14 -18.27
N ASP A 332 -34.46 -10.13 -17.14
CA ASP A 332 -33.86 -10.41 -15.83
C ASP A 332 -33.33 -11.84 -15.74
N LYS A 333 -33.89 -12.77 -16.54
CA LYS A 333 -33.36 -14.13 -16.69
C LYS A 333 -32.13 -14.23 -17.59
N VAL A 334 -31.83 -13.24 -18.43
CA VAL A 334 -30.58 -13.25 -19.23
C VAL A 334 -29.38 -12.91 -18.35
N SER A 335 -29.54 -12.05 -17.34
CA SER A 335 -28.48 -11.72 -16.37
C SER A 335 -27.87 -12.95 -15.67
N PRO A 336 -28.64 -13.91 -15.12
CA PRO A 336 -28.08 -15.08 -14.47
C PRO A 336 -27.40 -16.08 -15.41
N TYR A 337 -27.69 -16.08 -16.72
CA TYR A 337 -26.95 -16.90 -17.69
C TYR A 337 -25.54 -16.35 -17.91
N ILE A 338 -25.42 -15.03 -18.02
CA ILE A 338 -24.13 -14.34 -18.06
C ILE A 338 -23.41 -14.62 -16.74
N ARG A 339 -24.06 -14.40 -15.59
CA ARG A 339 -23.53 -14.69 -14.25
C ARG A 339 -23.08 -16.15 -14.05
N SER A 340 -23.78 -17.13 -14.62
CA SER A 340 -23.44 -18.55 -14.45
C SER A 340 -22.17 -18.95 -15.18
N TYR A 341 -21.95 -18.39 -16.38
CA TYR A 341 -20.70 -18.61 -17.13
C TYR A 341 -19.50 -18.04 -16.36
N ILE A 342 -19.72 -16.91 -15.69
CA ILE A 342 -18.74 -16.18 -14.88
C ILE A 342 -18.42 -16.93 -13.58
N MET A 343 -19.45 -17.36 -12.85
CA MET A 343 -19.31 -18.15 -11.63
C MET A 343 -18.58 -19.48 -11.86
N LEU A 344 -18.73 -20.08 -13.04
CA LEU A 344 -17.98 -21.28 -13.42
C LEU A 344 -16.47 -21.01 -13.48
N TYR A 345 -16.06 -19.86 -14.01
CA TYR A 345 -14.65 -19.48 -14.09
C TYR A 345 -14.07 -19.10 -12.71
N LEU A 346 -14.84 -18.36 -11.91
CA LEU A 346 -14.41 -17.89 -10.59
C LEU A 346 -14.37 -19.02 -9.55
N SER A 347 -15.27 -20.00 -9.65
CA SER A 347 -15.33 -21.15 -8.73
C SER A 347 -14.19 -22.15 -8.94
N ALA A 348 -13.47 -22.08 -10.05
CA ALA A 348 -12.28 -22.88 -10.33
C ALA A 348 -11.05 -22.46 -9.51
N VAL A 349 -11.08 -21.27 -8.88
CA VAL A 349 -10.03 -20.79 -7.98
C VAL A 349 -10.57 -20.80 -6.54
N PRO A 350 -10.19 -21.77 -5.69
CA PRO A 350 -10.79 -21.96 -4.36
C PRO A 350 -10.72 -20.72 -3.45
N GLN A 351 -9.64 -19.94 -3.56
CA GLN A 351 -9.40 -18.71 -2.80
C GLN A 351 -10.40 -17.59 -3.14
N MET A 352 -11.04 -17.66 -4.31
CA MET A 352 -11.93 -16.61 -4.82
C MET A 352 -13.39 -16.80 -4.44
N ARG A 353 -13.78 -18.00 -4.01
CA ARG A 353 -15.17 -18.25 -3.56
C ARG A 353 -15.62 -17.27 -2.48
N VAL A 354 -14.70 -16.85 -1.62
CA VAL A 354 -14.98 -15.94 -0.51
C VAL A 354 -15.14 -14.49 -0.98
N ILE A 355 -14.27 -14.02 -1.89
CA ILE A 355 -14.36 -12.66 -2.46
C ILE A 355 -15.62 -12.51 -3.32
N VAL A 356 -15.94 -13.54 -4.10
CA VAL A 356 -17.15 -13.58 -4.92
C VAL A 356 -18.39 -13.52 -4.06
N ALA A 357 -18.48 -14.32 -2.99
CA ALA A 357 -19.59 -14.27 -2.06
C ALA A 357 -19.75 -12.90 -1.39
N ALA A 358 -18.66 -12.20 -1.10
CA ALA A 358 -18.70 -10.84 -0.53
C ALA A 358 -19.22 -9.80 -1.54
N LEU A 359 -18.74 -9.86 -2.79
CA LEU A 359 -19.20 -8.95 -3.87
C LEU A 359 -20.66 -9.21 -4.28
N GLU A 360 -21.12 -10.45 -4.13
CA GLU A 360 -22.47 -10.89 -4.44
C GLU A 360 -23.54 -10.20 -3.57
N GLY A 361 -23.20 -9.86 -2.33
CA GLY A 361 -24.12 -9.22 -1.39
C GLY A 361 -24.26 -7.70 -1.56
N GLU A 362 -23.18 -6.98 -1.92
CA GLU A 362 -23.19 -5.51 -1.91
C GLU A 362 -23.45 -4.86 -3.27
N ILE A 363 -22.87 -5.40 -4.36
CA ILE A 363 -22.94 -4.76 -5.68
C ILE A 363 -24.33 -4.93 -6.30
N TRP A 364 -25.03 -6.01 -5.96
CA TRP A 364 -26.27 -6.43 -6.61
C TRP A 364 -27.54 -6.00 -5.88
N MET A 365 -27.42 -5.34 -4.72
CA MET A 365 -28.54 -4.85 -3.91
C MET A 365 -28.87 -3.36 -4.10
N ASN A 366 -28.10 -2.62 -4.92
CA ASN A 366 -28.36 -1.20 -5.17
C ASN A 366 -29.41 -0.99 -6.29
N ASP A 367 -30.25 0.02 -6.08
CA ASP A 367 -31.47 0.36 -6.81
C ASP A 367 -31.31 0.42 -8.35
N GLU A 368 -32.24 -0.19 -9.08
CA GLU A 368 -32.14 -0.62 -10.50
C GLU A 368 -32.05 0.52 -11.53
N ASN A 369 -32.21 1.78 -11.09
CA ASN A 369 -32.41 2.93 -11.95
C ASN A 369 -31.23 3.91 -12.03
N ALA A 370 -30.22 3.77 -11.17
CA ALA A 370 -29.01 4.58 -11.23
C ALA A 370 -27.87 3.78 -11.85
N LEU A 371 -27.35 4.22 -13.00
CA LEU A 371 -26.01 3.82 -13.41
C LEU A 371 -25.06 4.26 -12.30
N PRO A 372 -24.29 3.36 -11.69
CA PRO A 372 -23.33 3.76 -10.68
C PRO A 372 -22.38 4.74 -11.35
N THR A 373 -22.34 5.96 -10.86
CA THR A 373 -21.33 6.91 -11.30
C THR A 373 -19.95 6.32 -11.01
N TRP A 374 -18.89 6.77 -11.67
CA TRP A 374 -17.53 6.42 -11.21
C TRP A 374 -17.34 6.73 -9.72
N SER A 375 -18.08 7.72 -9.18
CA SER A 375 -18.17 7.98 -7.76
C SER A 375 -18.91 6.91 -6.97
N ASP A 376 -19.89 6.19 -7.52
CA ASP A 376 -20.64 5.12 -6.83
C ASP A 376 -19.94 3.77 -6.92
N LEU A 377 -19.20 3.50 -8.00
CA LEU A 377 -18.21 2.41 -8.04
C LEU A 377 -17.06 2.71 -7.07
N ALA A 378 -16.58 3.95 -7.05
CA ALA A 378 -15.59 4.40 -6.07
C ALA A 378 -16.16 4.53 -4.66
N LYS A 379 -17.48 4.73 -4.46
CA LYS A 379 -18.15 4.72 -3.16
C LYS A 379 -18.51 3.32 -2.73
N ALA A 380 -18.94 2.38 -3.56
CA ALA A 380 -19.05 0.97 -3.16
C ALA A 380 -17.67 0.49 -2.69
N TYR A 381 -16.63 0.91 -3.42
CA TYR A 381 -15.25 0.72 -3.05
C TYR A 381 -14.77 1.54 -1.84
N ALA A 382 -15.31 2.74 -1.62
CA ALA A 382 -15.00 3.61 -0.47
C ALA A 382 -15.99 3.45 0.69
N PHE A 383 -17.02 2.62 0.56
CA PHE A 383 -18.01 2.19 1.56
C PHE A 383 -17.46 0.92 2.21
N ILE A 384 -16.83 0.06 1.39
CA ILE A 384 -15.78 -0.90 1.79
C ILE A 384 -14.53 -0.19 2.41
N SER A 385 -14.45 1.14 2.33
CA SER A 385 -13.41 1.95 2.99
C SER A 385 -13.97 3.08 3.86
N SER A 386 -15.26 3.05 4.24
CA SER A 386 -15.91 4.23 4.83
C SER A 386 -15.53 4.35 6.30
N GLU A 387 -14.40 5.03 6.51
CA GLU A 387 -13.88 5.49 7.80
C GLU A 387 -14.85 6.35 8.61
N LYS A 388 -15.95 6.87 8.04
CA LYS A 388 -16.82 7.82 8.77
C LYS A 388 -17.42 7.22 10.04
N HIS A 389 -17.80 5.94 10.05
CA HIS A 389 -18.29 5.28 11.28
C HIS A 389 -17.17 4.80 12.21
N ALA A 390 -16.01 4.42 11.68
CA ALA A 390 -14.87 4.04 12.52
C ALA A 390 -14.26 5.27 13.22
N ALA A 391 -14.18 6.42 12.55
CA ALA A 391 -13.66 7.67 13.09
C ALA A 391 -14.59 8.27 14.16
N GLU A 392 -15.91 8.20 13.99
CA GLU A 392 -16.87 8.65 15.02
C GLU A 392 -16.87 7.74 16.27
N ILE A 393 -16.81 6.41 16.09
CA ILE A 393 -16.77 5.46 17.22
C ILE A 393 -15.42 5.52 17.97
N VAL A 394 -14.32 5.80 17.28
CA VAL A 394 -12.99 5.97 17.89
C VAL A 394 -12.84 7.35 18.55
N ALA A 395 -13.43 8.41 17.98
CA ALA A 395 -13.40 9.75 18.56
C ALA A 395 -14.13 9.82 19.92
N GLU A 396 -15.16 9.01 20.12
CA GLU A 396 -15.96 9.03 21.35
C GLU A 396 -15.39 8.16 22.48
N LYS A 397 -14.60 7.12 22.16
CA LYS A 397 -14.15 6.13 23.17
C LYS A 397 -12.69 6.25 23.64
N ASP A 398 -11.82 6.93 22.89
CA ASP A 398 -10.35 6.94 23.14
C ASP A 398 -9.79 8.24 23.75
N SER A 399 -10.64 9.20 24.12
CA SER A 399 -10.17 10.56 24.42
C SER A 399 -9.56 10.79 25.81
N ALA A 400 -9.66 9.87 26.78
CA ALA A 400 -9.16 10.12 28.14
C ALA A 400 -8.14 9.13 28.71
N GLU A 401 -8.25 7.81 28.51
CA GLU A 401 -7.55 6.86 29.40
C GLU A 401 -6.51 5.94 28.74
N VAL A 402 -6.51 5.79 27.40
CA VAL A 402 -5.57 4.87 26.70
C VAL A 402 -4.22 5.53 26.35
N ARG A 403 -4.02 6.80 26.76
CA ARG A 403 -2.93 7.64 26.24
C ARG A 403 -1.55 7.38 26.84
N GLU A 404 -1.43 6.68 27.98
CA GLU A 404 -0.16 6.69 28.73
C GLU A 404 0.71 5.43 28.60
N ASN A 405 0.19 4.32 28.06
CA ASN A 405 0.95 3.06 27.97
C ASN A 405 1.22 2.60 26.53
N SER A 406 1.35 3.55 25.59
CA SER A 406 1.86 3.24 24.25
C SER A 406 3.29 2.73 24.37
N SER A 407 3.43 1.40 24.26
CA SER A 407 4.66 0.63 24.40
C SER A 407 5.83 1.29 23.68
N TRP A 408 6.89 1.61 24.43
CA TRP A 408 8.20 2.07 23.93
C TRP A 408 8.71 1.26 22.72
N GLY A 409 8.35 -0.02 22.62
CA GLY A 409 8.72 -0.86 21.49
C GLY A 409 8.18 -0.37 20.14
N VAL A 410 6.97 0.22 20.12
CA VAL A 410 6.37 0.75 18.89
C VAL A 410 7.17 1.97 18.40
N TRP A 411 7.50 2.89 19.30
CA TRP A 411 8.36 4.05 19.00
C TRP A 411 9.74 3.62 18.49
N PHE A 412 10.35 2.62 19.13
CA PHE A 412 11.63 2.08 18.70
C PHE A 412 11.56 1.48 17.28
N CYS A 413 10.51 0.71 16.97
CA CYS A 413 10.27 0.20 15.62
C CYS A 413 10.11 1.32 14.59
N CYS A 414 9.34 2.37 14.91
CA CYS A 414 9.17 3.54 14.03
C CYS A 414 10.52 4.21 13.75
N LEU A 415 11.32 4.47 14.79
CA LEU A 415 12.65 5.07 14.65
C LEU A 415 13.61 4.18 13.85
N ALA A 416 13.64 2.87 14.15
CA ALA A 416 14.47 1.91 13.44
C ALA A 416 14.13 1.88 11.93
N LEU A 417 12.84 1.93 11.58
CA LEU A 417 12.41 1.99 10.17
C LEU A 417 12.84 3.29 9.48
N GLN A 418 12.87 4.41 10.21
CA GLN A 418 13.34 5.69 9.67
C GLN A 418 14.84 5.69 9.44
N PHE A 419 15.63 5.21 10.41
CA PHE A 419 17.06 5.03 10.24
C PHE A 419 17.37 4.06 9.10
N TRP A 420 16.64 2.96 9.00
CA TRP A 420 16.74 2.03 7.87
C TRP A 420 16.47 2.73 6.54
N SER A 421 15.40 3.53 6.45
CA SER A 421 15.02 4.23 5.21
C SER A 421 16.09 5.24 4.80
N ILE A 422 16.62 6.03 5.73
CA ILE A 422 17.70 6.99 5.47
C ILE A 422 18.97 6.26 5.06
N GLY A 423 19.35 5.20 5.79
CA GLY A 423 20.50 4.36 5.49
C GLY A 423 20.40 3.72 4.10
N ALA A 424 19.21 3.26 3.73
CA ALA A 424 18.94 2.73 2.39
C ALA A 424 19.12 3.79 1.31
N ILE A 425 18.57 5.01 1.48
CA ILE A 425 18.76 6.12 0.52
C ILE A 425 20.26 6.41 0.33
N VAL A 426 21.00 6.58 1.43
CA VAL A 426 22.46 6.84 1.38
C VAL A 426 23.19 5.69 0.68
N TRP A 427 22.84 4.45 1.01
CA TRP A 427 23.43 3.26 0.40
C TRP A 427 23.17 3.19 -1.11
N PHE A 428 21.95 3.47 -1.58
CA PHE A 428 21.63 3.47 -3.01
C PHE A 428 22.37 4.58 -3.78
N ILE A 429 22.47 5.78 -3.19
CA ILE A 429 23.27 6.87 -3.77
C ILE A 429 24.72 6.44 -3.91
N ALA A 430 25.31 5.92 -2.83
CA ALA A 430 26.69 5.42 -2.83
C ALA A 430 26.87 4.27 -3.85
N ALA A 431 25.92 3.34 -3.92
CA ALA A 431 25.97 2.22 -4.84
C ALA A 431 26.00 2.67 -6.30
N VAL A 432 25.18 3.64 -6.67
CA VAL A 432 25.15 4.19 -8.03
C VAL A 432 26.42 4.98 -8.33
N GLU A 433 26.79 5.95 -7.49
CA GLU A 433 27.93 6.84 -7.77
C GLU A 433 29.28 6.10 -7.72
N LEU A 434 29.47 5.16 -6.79
CA LEU A 434 30.69 4.33 -6.75
C LEU A 434 30.76 3.39 -7.94
N THR A 435 29.64 2.79 -8.37
CA THR A 435 29.60 1.97 -9.59
C THR A 435 30.01 2.78 -10.81
N ILE A 436 29.51 4.01 -10.96
CA ILE A 436 29.89 4.90 -12.07
C ILE A 436 31.37 5.26 -12.01
N ARG A 437 31.87 5.64 -10.83
CA ARG A 437 33.26 6.04 -10.62
C ARG A 437 34.24 4.90 -10.86
N TRP A 438 33.94 3.69 -10.38
CA TRP A 438 34.82 2.52 -10.51
C TRP A 438 34.88 1.95 -11.93
N ASN A 439 33.85 2.18 -12.75
CA ASN A 439 33.87 1.78 -14.16
C ASN A 439 34.31 2.90 -15.10
N HIS A 440 34.74 4.06 -14.58
CA HIS A 440 35.18 5.21 -15.39
C HIS A 440 34.18 5.61 -16.49
N ILE A 441 32.87 5.58 -16.18
CA ILE A 441 31.83 5.91 -17.15
C ILE A 441 31.88 7.41 -17.46
N GLN A 442 32.12 7.74 -18.73
CA GLN A 442 32.25 9.11 -19.21
C GLN A 442 30.91 9.67 -19.74
N ARG A 443 30.84 10.99 -19.94
CA ARG A 443 29.66 11.73 -20.46
C ARG A 443 28.38 11.68 -19.61
N VAL A 444 28.44 11.06 -18.43
CA VAL A 444 27.31 10.98 -17.49
C VAL A 444 27.36 12.02 -16.37
N HIS A 445 28.35 12.92 -16.39
CA HIS A 445 28.55 14.01 -15.41
C HIS A 445 28.18 15.40 -15.93
N THR A 446 27.61 15.48 -17.13
CA THR A 446 27.19 16.73 -17.77
C THR A 446 25.69 16.71 -18.03
N ILE A 447 25.01 17.83 -17.77
CA ILE A 447 23.61 18.02 -18.14
C ILE A 447 23.58 18.53 -19.58
N SER A 448 23.43 17.61 -20.53
CA SER A 448 23.51 17.93 -21.97
C SER A 448 22.19 17.71 -22.71
N THR A 449 21.19 17.08 -22.09
CA THR A 449 19.94 16.68 -22.75
C THR A 449 18.70 17.09 -21.96
N THR A 450 17.60 17.38 -22.67
CA THR A 450 16.32 17.80 -22.06
C THR A 450 15.73 16.73 -21.15
N SER A 451 15.94 15.44 -21.47
CA SER A 451 15.55 14.29 -20.66
C SER A 451 16.16 14.33 -19.24
N GLN A 452 17.33 14.95 -19.06
CA GLN A 452 17.97 15.12 -17.76
C GLN A 452 17.43 16.33 -16.98
N LEU A 453 16.98 17.37 -17.68
CA LEU A 453 16.51 18.60 -17.08
C LEU A 453 15.18 18.41 -16.34
N ILE A 454 14.26 17.63 -16.91
CA ILE A 454 12.93 17.38 -16.33
C ILE A 454 13.03 16.75 -14.92
N PRO A 455 13.71 15.60 -14.72
CA PRO A 455 13.97 15.03 -13.41
C PRO A 455 14.59 16.00 -12.42
N LEU A 456 15.57 16.80 -12.88
CA LEU A 456 16.29 17.73 -12.04
C LEU A 456 15.37 18.82 -11.50
N ILE A 457 14.55 19.43 -12.36
CA ILE A 457 13.59 20.47 -11.97
C ILE A 457 12.55 19.90 -11.00
N ILE A 458 12.03 18.69 -11.27
CA ILE A 458 11.07 18.02 -10.38
C ILE A 458 11.70 17.78 -9.01
N GLY A 459 12.92 17.22 -8.97
CA GLY A 459 13.64 16.98 -7.71
C GLY A 459 13.92 18.25 -6.92
N ILE A 460 14.33 19.34 -7.58
CA ILE A 460 14.53 20.65 -6.96
C ILE A 460 13.22 21.18 -6.38
N THR A 461 12.15 21.17 -7.16
CA THR A 461 10.83 21.67 -6.73
C THR A 461 10.32 20.88 -5.52
N SER A 462 10.39 19.56 -5.56
CA SER A 462 10.01 18.70 -4.44
C SER A 462 10.85 18.97 -3.19
N SER A 463 12.15 19.25 -3.35
CA SER A 463 13.04 19.59 -2.24
C SER A 463 12.69 20.94 -1.62
N VAL A 464 12.37 21.95 -2.43
CA VAL A 464 11.90 23.25 -1.96
C VAL A 464 10.61 23.10 -1.15
N LEU A 465 9.65 22.32 -1.65
CA LEU A 465 8.40 22.03 -0.95
C LEU A 465 8.65 21.30 0.38
N ALA A 466 9.56 20.31 0.42
CA ALA A 466 9.91 19.62 1.65
C ALA A 466 10.57 20.56 2.69
N VAL A 467 11.47 21.45 2.24
CA VAL A 467 12.08 22.48 3.10
C VAL A 467 11.03 23.46 3.62
N GLN A 468 10.10 23.90 2.76
CA GLN A 468 8.99 24.75 3.17
C GLN A 468 8.16 24.07 4.27
N GLN A 469 7.87 22.78 4.16
CA GLN A 469 7.14 22.03 5.19
C GLN A 469 7.92 21.88 6.50
N ILE A 470 9.24 21.67 6.43
CA ILE A 470 10.11 21.71 7.62
C ILE A 470 9.99 23.08 8.30
N MET A 471 10.12 24.16 7.54
CA MET A 471 10.03 25.52 8.06
C MET A 471 8.66 25.77 8.70
N LEU A 472 7.56 25.44 8.02
CA LEU A 472 6.20 25.58 8.56
C LEU A 472 6.01 24.76 9.84
N SER A 473 6.51 23.53 9.89
CA SER A 473 6.44 22.68 11.08
C SER A 473 7.22 23.29 12.25
N TRP A 474 8.41 23.83 11.98
CA TRP A 474 9.24 24.50 12.97
C TRP A 474 8.58 25.79 13.49
N ILE A 475 8.00 26.60 12.60
CA ILE A 475 7.30 27.82 12.97
C ILE A 475 6.05 27.49 13.82
N LYS A 476 5.26 26.48 13.41
CA LYS A 476 4.09 26.00 14.19
C LYS A 476 4.48 25.52 15.58
N HIS A 477 5.63 24.87 15.73
CA HIS A 477 6.16 24.46 17.04
C HIS A 477 6.58 25.68 17.88
N LYS A 478 7.20 26.69 17.26
CA LYS A 478 7.67 27.89 17.96
C LYS A 478 6.54 28.81 18.42
N TYR A 479 5.46 28.92 17.66
CA TYR A 479 4.32 29.78 17.96
C TYR A 479 3.09 28.93 18.31
N LYS A 480 2.81 28.74 19.60
CA LYS A 480 1.61 27.98 20.06
C LYS A 480 0.29 28.57 19.55
N ASP A 481 0.26 29.88 19.32
CA ASP A 481 -0.89 30.60 18.78
C ASP A 481 -1.02 30.47 17.24
N TRP A 482 -0.25 29.59 16.59
CA TRP A 482 -0.28 29.42 15.12
C TRP A 482 -1.68 29.19 14.56
N ASN A 483 -2.54 28.48 15.30
CA ASN A 483 -3.93 28.23 14.89
C ASN A 483 -4.79 29.50 14.84
N GLU A 484 -4.35 30.59 15.47
CA GLU A 484 -5.02 31.90 15.42
C GLU A 484 -4.45 32.81 14.32
N ILE A 485 -3.40 32.35 13.63
CA ILE A 485 -2.70 33.13 12.61
C ILE A 485 -3.01 32.50 11.25
N ASP A 486 -3.80 33.21 10.43
CA ASP A 486 -4.02 32.83 9.04
C ASP A 486 -3.05 33.59 8.13
N PHE A 487 -2.40 32.86 7.23
CA PHE A 487 -1.42 33.40 6.30
C PHE A 487 -2.08 33.59 4.95
N LYS A 488 -2.51 34.82 4.66
CA LYS A 488 -3.05 35.15 3.35
C LYS A 488 -1.92 35.64 2.46
N VAL A 489 -1.45 34.76 1.57
CA VAL A 489 -0.57 35.16 0.46
C VAL A 489 -1.45 35.74 -0.64
N THR A 490 -1.34 37.04 -0.88
CA THR A 490 -2.02 37.69 -2.02
C THR A 490 -1.02 37.85 -3.15
N LEU A 491 -1.29 37.21 -4.29
CA LEU A 491 -0.62 37.53 -5.55
C LEU A 491 -1.34 38.73 -6.17
N GLY A 492 -0.66 39.88 -6.21
CA GLY A 492 -1.11 41.03 -6.98
C GLY A 492 -1.02 40.75 -8.49
N ALA A 493 -1.85 41.43 -9.28
CA ALA A 493 -1.91 41.28 -10.74
C ALA A 493 -0.59 41.61 -11.47
N PHE A 494 0.37 42.25 -10.79
CA PHE A 494 1.68 42.65 -11.32
C PHE A 494 2.86 41.92 -10.66
N GLY A 495 2.62 40.78 -10.02
CA GLY A 495 3.70 40.03 -9.34
C GLY A 495 4.16 40.63 -8.02
N GLU A 496 3.45 41.62 -7.47
CA GLU A 496 3.64 42.03 -6.08
C GLU A 496 3.16 40.92 -5.14
N HIS A 497 4.05 40.52 -4.25
CA HIS A 497 3.78 39.52 -3.23
C HIS A 497 3.60 40.23 -1.89
N SER A 498 2.36 40.31 -1.40
CA SER A 498 2.07 40.77 -0.05
C SER A 498 1.71 39.58 0.84
N MET A 499 2.50 39.39 1.90
CA MET A 499 2.23 38.39 2.93
C MET A 499 1.61 39.11 4.11
N GLN A 500 0.29 38.98 4.26
CA GLN A 500 -0.42 39.54 5.43
C GLN A 500 -0.64 38.44 6.47
N ILE A 501 -0.16 38.71 7.68
CA ILE A 501 -0.38 37.88 8.86
C ILE A 501 -1.68 38.36 9.51
N ILE A 502 -2.79 37.66 9.28
CA ILE A 502 -4.09 38.00 9.86
C ILE A 502 -4.25 37.20 11.14
N LYS A 503 -4.14 37.86 12.30
CA LYS A 503 -4.45 37.24 13.58
C LYS A 503 -5.96 37.25 13.76
N HIS A 504 -6.61 36.09 13.62
CA HIS A 504 -8.03 35.96 13.95
C HIS A 504 -8.18 36.09 15.46
N LYS A 505 -8.74 37.22 15.91
CA LYS A 505 -9.14 37.38 17.30
C LYS A 505 -10.20 36.31 17.57
N LYS A 506 -9.86 35.32 18.40
CA LYS A 506 -10.74 34.22 18.80
C LYS A 506 -12.10 34.81 19.18
N VAL A 507 -13.12 34.62 18.35
CA VAL A 507 -14.48 35.04 18.70
C VAL A 507 -14.84 34.25 19.96
N PRO A 508 -15.18 34.92 21.08
CA PRO A 508 -15.46 34.24 22.33
C PRO A 508 -16.52 33.16 22.10
N THR A 509 -16.21 31.91 22.43
CA THR A 509 -17.09 30.76 22.19
C THR A 509 -18.42 30.87 22.95
N SER A 510 -18.51 31.79 23.92
CA SER A 510 -19.76 32.18 24.58
C SER A 510 -20.79 32.78 23.61
N PHE A 511 -20.36 33.42 22.53
CA PHE A 511 -21.26 34.04 21.55
C PHE A 511 -21.97 32.99 20.68
N ASN A 512 -21.30 31.87 20.36
CA ASN A 512 -21.91 30.79 19.57
C ASN A 512 -22.89 29.94 20.37
N LYS A 513 -22.73 29.79 21.69
CA LYS A 513 -23.74 29.11 22.51
C LYS A 513 -25.03 29.93 22.63
N ALA A 514 -24.93 31.26 22.70
CA ALA A 514 -26.10 32.13 22.69
C ALA A 514 -26.81 32.09 21.33
N SER A 515 -26.07 32.19 20.22
CA SER A 515 -26.63 32.15 18.86
C SER A 515 -27.19 30.77 18.48
N GLN A 516 -26.56 29.66 18.90
CA GLN A 516 -27.12 28.32 18.71
C GLN A 516 -28.35 28.08 19.59
N ALA A 517 -28.39 28.60 20.82
CA ALA A 517 -29.60 28.54 21.64
C ALA A 517 -30.76 29.30 20.97
N GLU A 518 -30.48 30.50 20.45
CA GLU A 518 -31.47 31.35 19.78
C GLU A 518 -32.02 30.73 18.48
N ASN A 519 -31.14 30.14 17.66
CA ASN A 519 -31.55 29.41 16.44
C ASN A 519 -32.30 28.10 16.75
N SER A 520 -32.01 27.43 17.87
CA SER A 520 -32.73 26.23 18.30
C SER A 520 -34.14 26.56 18.78
N THR A 521 -34.34 27.70 19.44
CA THR A 521 -35.68 28.21 19.79
C THR A 521 -36.47 28.69 18.59
N ALA A 522 -35.83 29.31 17.60
CA ALA A 522 -36.50 29.72 16.37
C ALA A 522 -36.98 28.52 15.53
N ALA A 523 -36.16 27.48 15.39
CA ALA A 523 -36.54 26.25 14.68
C ALA A 523 -37.69 25.48 15.38
N ALA A 524 -37.75 25.51 16.72
CA ALA A 524 -38.86 24.94 17.48
C ALA A 524 -40.17 25.74 17.35
N ALA A 525 -40.10 27.04 17.08
CA ALA A 525 -41.27 27.89 16.85
C ALA A 525 -41.85 27.72 15.44
N THR A 526 -41.01 27.54 14.41
CA THR A 526 -41.47 27.35 13.02
C THR A 526 -42.14 25.99 12.79
N SER A 527 -41.79 24.96 13.55
CA SER A 527 -42.43 23.64 13.46
C SER A 527 -43.86 23.57 14.03
N ARG A 528 -44.37 24.64 14.65
CA ARG A 528 -45.67 24.62 15.35
C ARG A 528 -46.80 25.39 14.67
N THR A 529 -46.58 25.96 13.48
CA THR A 529 -47.58 26.79 12.77
C THR A 529 -48.19 26.18 11.51
N ASP A 530 -47.76 25.00 11.04
CA ASP A 530 -48.25 24.43 9.78
C ASP A 530 -49.32 23.34 9.96
N ILE A 531 -50.39 23.63 10.70
CA ILE A 531 -51.67 22.87 10.61
C ILE A 531 -52.84 23.85 10.75
N ALA A 532 -53.11 24.64 9.71
CA ALA A 532 -54.40 25.29 9.53
C ALA A 532 -54.64 25.57 8.04
N THR A 533 -55.47 24.71 7.44
CA THR A 533 -56.48 25.00 6.41
C THR A 533 -56.34 26.29 5.59
N ASN A 534 -56.30 26.16 4.25
CA ASN A 534 -57.28 26.84 3.38
C ASN A 534 -57.18 26.33 1.93
N GLY A 535 -58.30 25.80 1.44
CA GLY A 535 -58.56 25.61 0.02
C GLY A 535 -59.04 26.92 -0.61
N VAL A 536 -58.54 27.23 -1.80
CA VAL A 536 -59.07 28.27 -2.69
C VAL A 536 -59.01 27.75 -4.13
N PRO A 537 -59.99 28.07 -5.01
CA PRO A 537 -60.20 27.40 -6.28
C PRO A 537 -59.27 27.91 -7.40
N ARG A 538 -59.04 27.04 -8.39
CA ARG A 538 -58.44 27.37 -9.68
C ARG A 538 -59.34 28.32 -10.46
N GLU A 539 -58.91 29.55 -10.67
CA GLU A 539 -59.39 30.41 -11.75
C GLU A 539 -58.63 30.12 -13.05
N SER A 540 -59.43 29.96 -14.10
CA SER A 540 -59.09 29.88 -15.51
C SER A 540 -58.60 31.23 -16.04
N ILE A 541 -57.48 31.25 -16.77
CA ILE A 541 -57.12 32.38 -17.62
C ILE A 541 -56.85 31.86 -19.03
N ASP A 542 -57.80 32.17 -19.92
CA ASP A 542 -57.68 32.09 -21.37
C ASP A 542 -56.97 33.33 -21.94
N HIS A 543 -56.24 33.09 -23.03
CA HIS A 543 -55.94 33.98 -24.17
C HIS A 543 -55.47 35.43 -23.96
N ILE A 544 -54.29 35.75 -24.53
CA ILE A 544 -54.09 36.81 -25.55
C ILE A 544 -52.85 36.45 -26.38
N GLY A 545 -52.99 36.59 -27.71
CA GLY A 545 -51.99 36.33 -28.74
C GLY A 545 -51.00 37.47 -29.01
N PRO A 546 -50.35 37.49 -30.19
CA PRO A 546 -48.95 37.89 -30.34
C PRO A 546 -48.72 39.30 -30.93
N ALA A 547 -47.53 39.87 -30.70
CA ALA A 547 -46.95 40.92 -31.54
C ALA A 547 -45.41 40.92 -31.48
N SER A 548 -44.83 40.85 -32.68
CA SER A 548 -43.43 41.10 -33.10
C SER A 548 -43.17 42.62 -33.27
N PRO A 549 -42.05 43.18 -33.79
CA PRO A 549 -40.60 42.82 -33.83
C PRO A 549 -39.65 43.99 -33.39
N HIS A 550 -38.33 43.75 -33.55
CA HIS A 550 -37.17 44.68 -33.62
C HIS A 550 -36.59 45.13 -32.26
N ALA A 551 -35.31 44.90 -31.96
CA ALA A 551 -34.08 45.27 -32.66
C ALA A 551 -32.91 44.33 -32.35
#